data_AF-D9VPQ6-F1
#
_entry.id   AF-D9VPQ6-F1
#
_cell.length_a   1.000
_cell.length_b   1.000
_cell.length_c   1.000
_cell.angle_alpha   90.00
_cell.angle_beta   90.00
_cell.angle_gamma   90.00
#
_symmetry.space_group_name_H-M   'P 1'
#
loop_
_entity.id
_entity.type
_entity.pdbx_description
1 polymer ?
#
loop_
_entity_poly.entity_id
_entity_poly.type
_entity_poly.pdbx_seq_one_letter_code
_entity_poly.pdbx_strand_id
1 'polypeptide(L)'
;MELYGRGRQVARDLPRGGRAMSWTGPSTADEVTVPDVVGLFVTQARKVAWEAGVVIAAADPDGPPVAALTWPGVWVVTAQTPGPGARMRRFGSLVIEFRKVADGD
;
A
#
# COMPACT_ATOMS: atom_id res chain seq x y z
N MET A 1 37.74 -18.87 -25.82
CA MET A 1 36.34 -18.66 -26.21
C MET A 1 35.49 -19.10 -25.03
N GLU A 2 35.16 -18.13 -24.19
CA GLU A 2 34.41 -18.31 -22.95
C GLU A 2 32.95 -17.86 -23.18
N LEU A 3 32.06 -18.34 -22.30
CA LEU A 3 30.67 -17.89 -22.08
C LEU A 3 29.57 -18.70 -22.78
N TYR A 4 29.05 -19.71 -22.09
CA TYR A 4 27.61 -20.02 -22.05
C TYR A 4 27.20 -20.46 -20.63
N GLY A 5 27.16 -19.50 -19.71
CA GLY A 5 26.44 -19.65 -18.44
C GLY A 5 25.00 -19.18 -18.61
N ARG A 6 24.05 -20.10 -18.74
CA ARG A 6 22.61 -19.79 -18.64
C ARG A 6 22.01 -20.47 -17.42
N GLY A 7 22.46 -20.05 -16.25
CA GLY A 7 21.82 -20.34 -14.97
C GLY A 7 20.54 -19.52 -14.85
N ARG A 8 19.40 -20.10 -15.21
CA ARG A 8 18.07 -19.56 -14.90
C ARG A 8 17.80 -19.83 -13.42
N GLN A 9 18.14 -18.88 -12.56
CA GLN A 9 17.68 -18.87 -11.17
C GLN A 9 17.55 -17.43 -10.67
N VAL A 10 16.39 -16.82 -10.93
CA VAL A 10 15.92 -15.62 -10.22
C VAL A 10 14.66 -15.99 -9.43
N ALA A 11 14.84 -16.96 -8.55
CA ALA A 11 13.96 -17.14 -7.40
C ALA A 11 14.77 -16.67 -6.20
N ARG A 12 14.60 -15.39 -5.82
CA ARG A 12 15.00 -14.79 -4.54
C ARG A 12 14.65 -13.30 -4.56
N ASP A 13 13.47 -12.97 -4.05
CA ASP A 13 13.31 -11.89 -3.06
C ASP A 13 11.84 -11.79 -2.63
N LEU A 14 11.41 -12.82 -1.89
CA LEU A 14 10.30 -12.65 -0.96
C LEU A 14 10.90 -12.77 0.45
N PRO A 15 11.19 -11.65 1.13
CA PRO A 15 11.54 -11.72 2.54
C PRO A 15 10.31 -12.18 3.33
N ARG A 16 10.38 -13.40 3.88
CA ARG A 16 9.52 -13.84 4.98
C ARG A 16 9.99 -13.17 6.27
N GLY A 17 9.14 -12.32 6.86
CA GLY A 17 9.24 -11.93 8.26
C GLY A 17 9.44 -10.42 8.51
N GLY A 18 8.43 -9.80 9.12
CA GLY A 18 8.61 -8.72 10.10
C GLY A 18 8.64 -7.28 9.54
N ARG A 19 7.54 -6.57 9.79
CA ARG A 19 7.24 -5.14 9.51
C ARG A 19 6.62 -4.89 8.13
N ALA A 20 5.47 -4.22 8.17
CA ALA A 20 4.73 -3.65 7.05
C ALA A 20 5.64 -2.85 6.10
N MET A 21 6.28 -3.48 5.13
CA MET A 21 7.02 -2.75 4.11
C MET A 21 6.05 -2.38 3.00
N SER A 22 5.79 -1.08 2.84
CA SER A 22 5.04 -0.57 1.70
C SER A 22 5.70 -1.05 0.40
N TRP A 23 5.05 -1.96 -0.32
CA TRP A 23 5.57 -2.45 -1.58
C TRP A 23 5.43 -1.38 -2.65
N THR A 24 6.55 -0.98 -3.26
CA THR A 24 6.56 0.13 -4.23
C THR A 24 5.79 -0.19 -5.52
N GLY A 25 5.48 -1.46 -5.80
CA GLY A 25 4.83 -1.91 -7.04
C GLY A 25 5.79 -2.68 -7.97
N PRO A 26 5.28 -3.26 -9.08
CA PRO A 26 6.08 -4.09 -9.97
C PRO A 26 7.10 -3.25 -10.75
N SER A 27 8.30 -3.79 -10.96
CA SER A 27 9.43 -3.05 -11.56
C SER A 27 9.24 -2.64 -13.03
N THR A 28 8.15 -3.08 -13.66
CA THR A 28 7.76 -2.74 -15.03
C THR A 28 6.59 -1.75 -15.10
N ALA A 29 5.97 -1.41 -13.97
CA ALA A 29 4.85 -0.47 -13.92
C ALA A 29 5.32 0.99 -13.94
N ASP A 30 4.46 1.85 -14.48
CA ASP A 30 4.65 3.30 -14.52
C ASP A 30 4.82 3.90 -13.12
N GLU A 31 5.67 4.93 -13.02
CA GLU A 31 5.84 5.71 -11.80
C GLU A 31 4.59 6.56 -11.54
N VAL A 32 4.14 6.57 -10.28
CA VAL A 32 3.01 7.35 -9.80
C VAL A 32 3.42 8.12 -8.56
N THR A 33 2.75 9.25 -8.34
CA THR A 33 2.95 10.06 -7.14
C THR A 33 1.98 9.61 -6.07
N VAL A 34 2.49 9.41 -4.86
CA VAL A 34 1.66 9.06 -3.71
C VAL A 34 0.74 10.23 -3.36
N PRO A 35 -0.59 10.02 -3.34
CA PRO A 35 -1.54 11.05 -2.95
C PRO A 35 -1.51 11.29 -1.45
N ASP A 36 -1.98 12.47 -1.03
CA ASP A 36 -2.28 12.75 0.37
C ASP A 36 -3.67 12.19 0.70
N VAL A 37 -3.70 11.22 1.62
CA VAL A 37 -4.93 10.57 2.07
C VAL A 37 -5.16 10.72 3.57
N VAL A 38 -4.23 11.35 4.30
CA VAL A 38 -4.39 11.59 5.74
C VAL A 38 -5.54 12.55 5.99
N GLY A 39 -6.37 12.25 6.98
CA GLY A 39 -7.58 13.02 7.30
C GLY A 39 -8.80 12.69 6.43
N LEU A 40 -8.66 11.89 5.38
CA LEU A 40 -9.79 11.40 4.60
C LEU A 40 -10.48 10.23 5.29
N PHE A 41 -11.78 10.06 5.04
CA PHE A 41 -12.44 8.80 5.36
C PHE A 41 -11.86 7.66 4.52
N VAL A 42 -11.76 6.46 5.10
CA VAL A 42 -11.13 5.30 4.44
C VAL A 42 -11.79 4.97 3.08
N THR A 43 -13.10 5.20 2.95
CA THR A 43 -13.82 5.05 1.68
C THR A 43 -13.37 6.05 0.62
N GLN A 44 -13.18 7.32 1.00
CA GLN A 44 -12.69 8.37 0.12
C GLN A 44 -11.20 8.18 -0.20
N ALA A 45 -10.39 7.86 0.80
CA ALA A 45 -8.97 7.54 0.64
C ALA A 45 -8.78 6.44 -0.41
N ARG A 46 -9.59 5.36 -0.35
CA ARG A 46 -9.53 4.26 -1.32
C ARG A 46 -9.76 4.74 -2.74
N LYS A 47 -10.73 5.62 -2.95
CA LYS A 47 -11.00 6.21 -4.27
C LYS A 47 -9.81 7.04 -4.73
N VAL A 48 -9.30 7.95 -3.90
CA VAL A 48 -8.17 8.82 -4.23
C VAL A 48 -6.91 8.01 -4.57
N ALA A 49 -6.59 7.01 -3.77
CA ALA A 49 -5.47 6.10 -4.01
C ALA A 49 -5.61 5.37 -5.34
N TRP A 50 -6.79 4.82 -5.63
CA TRP A 50 -7.06 4.09 -6.87
C TRP A 50 -6.90 4.98 -8.11
N GLU A 51 -7.44 6.21 -8.06
CA GLU A 51 -7.29 7.19 -9.15
C GLU A 51 -5.83 7.60 -9.36
N ALA A 52 -5.03 7.66 -8.28
CA ALA A 52 -3.58 7.89 -8.34
C ALA A 52 -2.79 6.65 -8.78
N GLY A 53 -3.44 5.49 -8.93
CA GLY A 53 -2.83 4.25 -9.36
C GLY A 53 -2.15 3.45 -8.25
N VAL A 54 -2.41 3.74 -6.97
CA VAL A 54 -1.90 2.97 -5.82
C VAL A 54 -3.03 2.28 -5.08
N VAL A 55 -2.71 1.22 -4.34
CA VAL A 55 -3.68 0.43 -3.58
C VAL A 55 -3.45 0.63 -2.09
N ILE A 56 -4.52 0.97 -1.37
CA ILE A 56 -4.46 1.09 0.09
C ILE A 56 -4.33 -0.30 0.72
N ALA A 57 -3.38 -0.44 1.64
CA ALA A 57 -3.13 -1.63 2.42
C ALA A 57 -3.14 -1.34 3.92
N ALA A 58 -3.44 -2.36 4.72
CA ALA A 58 -3.24 -2.32 6.16
C ALA A 58 -1.75 -2.48 6.47
N ALA A 59 -1.35 -2.08 7.68
CA ALA A 59 0.02 -2.34 8.15
C ALA A 59 0.29 -3.85 8.24
N ASP A 60 -0.69 -4.67 8.61
CA ASP A 60 -0.51 -6.12 8.58
C ASP A 60 -0.78 -6.67 7.16
N PRO A 61 0.24 -7.11 6.40
CA PRO A 61 0.05 -7.65 5.05
C PRO A 61 -0.64 -9.02 5.05
N ASP A 62 -0.55 -9.77 6.16
CA ASP A 62 -1.19 -11.07 6.34
C ASP A 62 -2.55 -10.94 7.05
N GLY A 63 -2.89 -9.73 7.48
CA GLY A 63 -4.11 -9.41 8.19
C GLY A 63 -5.34 -9.26 7.28
N PRO A 64 -6.53 -9.06 7.87
CA PRO A 64 -7.73 -8.80 7.11
C PRO A 64 -7.57 -7.55 6.22
N PRO A 65 -8.21 -7.50 5.06
CA PRO A 65 -8.14 -6.34 4.19
C PRO A 65 -8.70 -5.10 4.91
N VAL A 66 -8.21 -3.91 4.54
CA VAL A 66 -8.66 -2.62 5.11
C VAL A 66 -10.19 -2.51 5.13
N ALA A 67 -10.88 -2.99 4.10
CA ALA A 67 -12.34 -2.97 4.04
C ALA A 67 -13.01 -3.76 5.16
N ALA A 68 -12.43 -4.90 5.56
CA ALA A 68 -12.92 -5.71 6.67
C ALA A 68 -12.61 -5.06 8.02
N LEU A 69 -11.43 -4.43 8.15
CA LEU A 69 -11.01 -3.74 9.38
C LEU A 69 -11.81 -2.46 9.65
N THR A 70 -12.34 -1.83 8.59
CA THR A 70 -13.09 -0.58 8.70
C THR A 70 -14.60 -0.77 8.63
N TRP A 71 -15.09 -1.95 9.00
CA TRP A 71 -16.52 -2.24 9.11
C TRP A 71 -16.86 -2.83 10.49
N PRO A 72 -17.98 -2.44 11.11
CA PRO A 72 -18.89 -1.34 10.77
C PRO A 72 -18.38 0.04 11.29
N GLY A 73 -18.90 1.11 10.70
CA GLY A 73 -18.72 2.49 11.18
C GLY A 73 -17.94 3.40 10.23
N VAL A 74 -17.66 4.62 10.70
CA VAL A 74 -16.90 5.63 9.96
C VAL A 74 -15.46 5.63 10.46
N TRP A 75 -14.50 5.58 9.53
CA TRP A 75 -13.08 5.47 9.84
C TRP A 75 -12.31 6.53 9.08
N VAL A 76 -11.39 7.20 9.75
CA VAL A 76 -10.53 8.25 9.19
C VAL A 76 -9.09 7.75 9.14
N VAL A 77 -8.39 8.06 8.06
CA VAL A 77 -6.96 7.80 7.91
C VAL A 77 -6.18 8.77 8.81
N THR A 78 -5.31 8.24 9.66
CA THR A 78 -4.51 9.04 10.61
C THR A 78 -3.05 9.13 10.21
N ALA A 79 -2.55 8.16 9.45
CA ALA A 79 -1.20 8.18 8.90
C ALA A 79 -1.14 7.39 7.59
N GLN A 80 -0.12 7.66 6.79
CA GLN A 80 0.20 6.91 5.58
C GLN A 80 1.70 6.67 5.45
N THR A 81 2.08 5.60 4.77
CA THR A 81 3.46 5.31 4.39
C THR A 81 3.47 4.58 3.04
N PRO A 82 4.15 5.11 2.01
CA PRO A 82 4.98 6.32 1.99
C PRO A 82 4.19 7.63 2.17
N GLY A 83 4.90 8.71 2.51
CA GLY A 83 4.32 10.05 2.65
C GLY A 83 3.85 10.63 1.31
N PRO A 84 2.98 11.66 1.35
CA PRO A 84 2.48 12.31 0.14
C PRO A 84 3.64 12.89 -0.70
N GLY A 85 3.52 12.83 -2.02
CA GLY A 85 4.56 13.27 -2.96
C GLY A 85 5.70 12.26 -3.15
N ALA A 86 5.75 11.17 -2.38
CA ALA A 86 6.69 10.09 -2.64
C ALA A 86 6.42 9.42 -4.00
N ARG A 87 7.45 8.77 -4.55
CA ARG A 87 7.34 8.01 -5.80
C ARG A 87 7.04 6.56 -5.51
N MET A 88 5.99 6.05 -6.13
CA MET A 88 5.63 4.64 -6.18
C MET A 88 5.45 4.21 -7.62
N ARG A 89 5.10 2.95 -7.84
CA ARG A 89 4.71 2.43 -9.14
C ARG A 89 3.25 2.04 -9.09
N ARG A 90 2.59 2.03 -10.25
CA ARG A 90 1.19 1.60 -10.32
C ARG A 90 1.00 0.24 -9.63
N PHE A 91 -0.11 0.12 -8.91
CA PHE A 91 -0.47 -1.03 -8.08
C PHE A 91 0.41 -1.25 -6.84
N GLY A 92 1.32 -0.33 -6.54
CA GLY A 92 2.04 -0.31 -5.28
C GLY A 92 1.11 -0.18 -4.07
N SER A 93 1.55 -0.70 -2.92
CA SER A 93 0.80 -0.74 -1.67
C SER A 93 1.11 0.46 -0.80
N LEU A 94 0.15 1.37 -0.69
CA LEU A 94 0.16 2.50 0.24
C LEU A 94 -0.38 2.03 1.60
N VAL A 95 0.50 1.85 2.57
CA VAL A 95 0.12 1.44 3.93
C VAL A 95 -0.53 2.63 4.63
N ILE A 96 -1.66 2.39 5.30
CA ILE A 96 -2.34 3.40 6.10
C ILE A 96 -2.55 2.94 7.54
N GLU A 97 -2.61 3.92 8.43
CA GLU A 97 -3.19 3.79 9.76
C GLU A 97 -4.54 4.50 9.77
N PHE A 98 -5.48 3.98 10.54
CA PHE A 98 -6.83 4.52 10.61
C PHE A 98 -7.42 4.35 11.99
N ARG A 99 -8.36 5.23 12.31
CA ARG A 99 -9.09 5.22 13.57
C ARG A 99 -10.59 5.36 13.31
N LYS A 100 -11.39 4.69 14.13
CA LYS A 100 -12.84 4.85 14.11
C LYS A 100 -13.20 6.24 14.61
N VAL A 101 -14.00 6.97 13.83
CA VAL A 101 -14.62 8.21 14.29
C VAL A 101 -15.65 7.82 15.33
N ALA A 102 -15.57 8.43 16.51
CA ALA A 102 -16.59 8.23 17.53
C ALA A 102 -17.94 8.67 16.95
N ASP A 103 -18.96 7.82 17.07
CA ASP A 103 -20.32 8.27 16.85
C ASP A 103 -20.59 9.30 17.96
N GLY A 104 -20.84 10.54 17.57
CA GLY A 104 -21.17 11.59 18.54
C GLY A 104 -22.49 11.23 19.20
N ASP A 105 -22.48 11.12 20.53
CA ASP A 105 -23.67 10.99 21.38
C ASP A 105 -24.56 12.22 21.27
#